data_AF-A0A7K2L3A4-F1
#
_entry.id   AF-A0A7K2L3A4-F1
#
_cell.length_a   1.000
_cell.length_b   1.000
_cell.length_c   1.000
_cell.angle_alpha   90.00
_cell.angle_beta   90.00
_cell.angle_gamma   90.00
#
_symmetry.space_group_name_H-M   'P 1'
#
loop_
_entity.id
_entity.type
_entity.pdbx_description
1 polymer ?
#
loop_
_entity_poly.entity_id
_entity_poly.type
_entity_poly.pdbx_seq_one_letter_code
_entity_poly.pdbx_strand_id
1 'polypeptide(L)' 'MNRLTYWALLSLCIAVEIWGIAIGNQDVTVVGFFAGVGVAAVARLLYRADQCEGGEEA' A
#
# COMPACT_ATOMS: atom_id res chain seq x y z
N MET A 1 4.96 5.31 -9.68
CA MET A 1 3.53 5.11 -9.30
C MET A 1 2.88 6.46 -9.08
N ASN A 2 1.67 6.70 -9.63
CA ASN A 2 1.03 8.00 -9.49
C ASN A 2 0.67 8.26 -8.02
N ARG A 3 0.99 9.45 -7.50
CA ARG A 3 0.86 9.79 -6.07
C ARG A 3 -0.58 9.59 -5.58
N LEU A 4 -1.56 9.91 -6.42
CA LEU A 4 -2.98 9.69 -6.17
C LEU A 4 -3.34 8.21 -5.93
N THR A 5 -2.80 7.30 -6.74
CA THR A 5 -3.06 5.86 -6.63
C THR A 5 -2.50 5.29 -5.34
N TYR A 6 -1.31 5.73 -4.92
CA TYR A 6 -0.72 5.34 -3.64
C TYR A 6 -1.61 5.76 -2.46
N TRP A 7 -2.01 7.03 -2.42
CA TRP A 7 -2.86 7.55 -1.35
C TRP A 7 -4.24 6.89 -1.32
N ALA A 8 -4.84 6.58 -2.47
CA ALA A 8 -6.11 5.88 -2.56
C ALA A 8 -6.04 4.43 -2.04
N LEU A 9 -4.98 3.69 -2.38
CA LEU A 9 -4.77 2.33 -1.87
C LEU A 9 -4.49 2.32 -0.37
N LEU A 10 -3.71 3.29 0.10
CA LEU A 10 -3.37 3.41 1.53
C LEU A 10 -4.61 3.77 2.36
N SER A 11 -5.43 4.71 1.89
CA SER A 11 -6.69 5.06 2.59
C SER A 11 -7.68 3.91 2.61
N LEU A 12 -7.75 3.11 1.54
CA LEU A 12 -8.58 1.90 1.49
C LEU A 12 -8.12 0.87 2.53
N CYS A 13 -6.82 0.60 2.66
CA CYS A 13 -6.29 -0.34 3.66
C CYS A 13 -6.65 0.11 5.08
N ILE A 14 -6.46 1.40 5.39
CA ILE A 14 -6.81 1.99 6.67
C ILE A 14 -8.33 1.87 6.94
N ALA A 15 -9.17 2.12 5.93
CA ALA A 15 -10.62 1.99 6.07
C ALA A 15 -11.04 0.54 6.40
N VAL A 16 -10.41 -0.45 5.76
CA VAL A 16 -10.66 -1.88 6.04
C VAL A 16 -10.19 -2.27 7.44
N GLU A 17 -9.03 -1.78 7.89
CA GLU A 17 -8.56 -2.00 9.26
C GLU A 17 -9.54 -1.43 10.30
N ILE A 18 -9.97 -0.18 10.13
CA ILE A 18 -10.93 0.51 11.01
C ILE A 18 -12.26 -0.26 11.03
N TRP A 19 -12.72 -0.74 9.87
CA TRP A 19 -13.93 -1.53 9.77
C TRP A 19 -13.81 -2.88 10.51
N GLY A 20 -12.66 -3.55 10.38
CA GLY A 20 -12.34 -4.77 11.15
C GLY A 20 -12.37 -4.53 12.66
N ILE A 21 -11.80 -3.41 13.11
CA ILE A 21 -11.84 -3.00 14.52
C ILE A 21 -13.29 -2.72 14.97
N ALA A 22 -14.08 -2.03 14.15
CA ALA A 22 -15.46 -1.68 14.47
C ALA A 22 -16.37 -2.91 14.65
N ILE A 23 -16.11 -3.99 13.91
CA ILE A 23 -16.85 -5.27 14.00
C ILE A 23 -16.22 -6.19 15.08
N GLY A 24 -15.07 -5.82 15.63
CA GLY A 24 -14.32 -6.66 16.57
C GLY A 24 -13.74 -7.92 15.92
N ASN A 25 -13.53 -7.89 14.60
CA ASN A 25 -12.99 -9.02 13.84
C ASN A 25 -11.50 -8.82 13.56
N GLN A 26 -10.69 -9.52 14.36
CA GLN A 26 -9.22 -9.46 14.28
C GLN A 26 -8.67 -9.94 12.93
N ASP A 27 -9.32 -10.91 12.27
CA ASP A 27 -8.86 -11.40 10.97
C ASP A 27 -8.90 -10.31 9.91
N VAL A 28 -9.97 -9.51 9.90
CA VAL A 28 -10.12 -8.39 8.96
C VAL A 28 -9.08 -7.30 9.23
N THR A 29 -8.79 -7.01 10.50
CA THR A 29 -7.74 -6.06 10.87
C THR A 29 -6.36 -6.54 10.43
N VAL A 30 -6.04 -7.82 10.63
CA VAL A 30 -4.75 -8.41 10.21
C VAL A 30 -4.62 -8.43 8.68
N VAL A 31 -5.69 -8.77 7.96
CA VAL A 31 -5.71 -8.72 6.49
C VAL A 31 -5.49 -7.28 5.99
N GLY A 32 -6.16 -6.30 6.60
CA GLY A 32 -5.95 -4.88 6.28
C GLY A 32 -4.49 -4.44 6.48
N PHE A 33 -3.87 -4.85 7.59
CA PHE A 33 -2.48 -4.56 7.88
C PHE A 33 -1.51 -5.17 6.86
N PHE A 34 -1.66 -6.46 6.54
CA PHE A 34 -0.83 -7.12 5.53
C PHE A 34 -1.03 -6.50 4.13
N ALA A 35 -2.25 -6.10 3.79
CA ALA A 35 -2.53 -5.40 2.54
C ALA A 35 -1.81 -4.04 2.50
N GLY A 36 -1.85 -3.26 3.60
CA GLY A 36 -1.13 -1.99 3.71
C GLY A 36 0.39 -2.15 3.55
N VAL A 37 0.98 -3.16 4.19
CA VAL A 37 2.40 -3.51 4.02
C VAL A 37 2.71 -3.89 2.57
N GLY A 38 1.83 -4.67 1.93
CA GLY A 38 1.96 -5.04 0.52
C GLY A 38 1.96 -3.83 -0.42
N VAL A 39 1.04 -2.88 -0.21
CA VAL A 39 0.99 -1.63 -0.97
C VAL A 39 2.27 -0.82 -0.80
N ALA A 40 2.79 -0.70 0.43
CA ALA A 40 4.04 -0.01 0.70
C ALA A 40 5.26 -0.69 0.04
N ALA A 41 5.31 -2.02 0.07
CA ALA A 41 6.36 -2.80 -0.58
C ALA A 41 6.35 -2.62 -2.10
N VAL A 42 5.17 -2.72 -2.73
CA VAL A 42 5.01 -2.50 -4.17
C VAL A 42 5.36 -1.05 -4.54
N ALA A 43 4.93 -0.06 -3.76
CA ALA A 43 5.29 1.33 -4.00
C ALA A 43 6.81 1.55 -3.98
N ARG A 44 7.53 0.90 -3.05
CA ARG A 44 8.99 0.96 -2.97
C ARG A 44 9.67 0.25 -4.14
N LEU A 45 9.15 -0.90 -4.58
CA LEU A 45 9.66 -1.61 -5.75
C LEU A 45 9.47 -0.79 -7.02
N LEU A 46 8.30 -0.19 -7.21
CA LEU A 46 8.03 0.69 -8.34
C LEU A 46 8.92 1.94 -8.31
N TYR A 47 9.16 2.53 -7.14
CA TYR A 47 10.10 3.64 -7.01
C TYR A 47 11.54 3.24 -7.37
N ARG A 48 11.96 2.02 -7.02
CA ARG A 48 13.27 1.49 -7.43
C ARG A 48 13.34 1.18 -8.92
N ALA A 49 12.27 0.66 -9.51
CA ALA A 49 12.20 0.41 -10.94
C ALA A 49 12.32 1.73 -11.73
N ASP A 50 11.57 2.76 -11.30
CA ASP A 50 11.62 4.12 -11.88
C ASP A 50 13.03 4.74 -11.83
N GLN A 51 13.77 4.50 -10.73
CA GLN A 51 15.18 4.92 -10.62
C GLN A 51 16.15 4.09 -11.46
N CYS A 52 15.88 2.80 -11.70
CA CYS A 52 16.69 1.98 -12.60
C CYS A 52 16.50 2.40 -14.05
N GLU A 53 15.25 2.64 -14.48
CA GLU A 53 14.95 3.14 -15.84
C GLU A 53 15.51 4.55 -16.06
N GLY A 54 15.41 5.45 -15.08
CA GLY A 54 15.98 6.80 -15.18
C GLY A 54 17.52 6.87 -15.05
N GLY A 55 18.17 5.80 -14.60
CA GLY A 55 19.64 5.69 -14.51
C GLY A 55 20.30 5.10 -15.75
N GLU A 56 19.53 4.42 -16.61
CA GLU A 56 20.01 3.84 -17.88
C GLU A 56 20.06 4.89 -19.01
N GLU A 57 19.56 6.11 -18.76
CA GLU A 57 19.57 7.24 -19.72
C GLU A 57 20.67 8.29 -19.44
N ALA A 58 21.62 8.04 -18.53
CA ALA A 58 22.70 8.99 -18.18
C ALA A 58 24.10 8.58 -18.67
#